data_AF-A0A8T5L5U9-F1
#
_entry.id   AF-A0A8T5L5U9-F1
#
_cell.length_a   1.000
_cell.length_b   1.000
_cell.length_c   1.000
_cell.angle_alpha   90.00
_cell.angle_beta   90.00
_cell.angle_gamma   90.00
#
_symmetry.space_group_name_H-M   'P 1'
#
loop_
_entity.id
_entity.type
_entity.pdbx_description
1 polymer ?
#
loop_
_entity_poly.entity_id
_entity_poly.type
_entity_poly.pdbx_seq_one_letter_code
_entity_poly.pdbx_strand_id
1 'polypeptide(L)'
;MKKLSSFDVLGLRVRNMLPMTKRRRERFLFYMRIYNHTVRASANFLNENTKRGVYFLQIIKELTEHTTDYIEEDLRKQIHEIVNKVLKDKNNINQLIKKQDFQGRINTQLLIIENLCVLRLMKLLVE
;
A
#
# COMPACT_ATOMS: atom_id res chain seq x y z
N MET A 1 10.50 6.36 -27.27
CA MET A 1 10.97 5.58 -26.09
C MET A 1 10.01 5.80 -24.92
N LYS A 2 9.41 4.75 -24.36
CA LYS A 2 8.55 4.88 -23.15
C LYS A 2 9.45 5.24 -21.95
N LYS A 3 9.14 6.34 -21.25
CA LYS A 3 9.79 6.67 -19.97
C LYS A 3 9.39 5.59 -18.95
N LEU A 4 10.37 4.87 -18.42
CA LEU A 4 10.17 3.95 -17.30
C LEU A 4 9.73 4.76 -16.08
N SER A 5 8.70 4.29 -15.38
CA SER A 5 8.31 4.89 -14.11
C SER A 5 9.41 4.66 -13.08
N SER A 6 9.47 5.50 -12.05
CA SER A 6 10.38 5.29 -10.91
C SER A 6 10.21 3.91 -10.25
N PHE A 7 9.02 3.30 -10.38
CA PHE A 7 8.75 1.95 -9.89
C PHE A 7 9.31 0.86 -10.79
N ASP A 8 9.37 1.08 -12.11
CA ASP A 8 9.99 0.13 -13.05
C ASP A 8 11.50 0.07 -12.84
N VAL A 9 12.12 1.22 -12.55
CA VAL A 9 13.55 1.30 -12.18
C VAL A 9 13.82 0.57 -10.86
N LEU A 10 12.95 0.73 -9.85
CA LEU A 10 13.05 -0.01 -8.59
C LEU A 10 12.89 -1.52 -8.83
N GLY A 11 11.92 -1.93 -9.67
CA GLY A 11 11.70 -3.32 -10.04
C GLY A 11 12.89 -3.96 -10.75
N LEU A 12 13.58 -3.20 -11.60
CA LEU A 12 14.83 -3.60 -12.24
C LEU A 12 15.98 -3.76 -11.24
N ARG A 13 16.09 -2.87 -10.24
CA ARG A 13 17.13 -2.99 -9.20
C ARG A 13 16.90 -4.17 -8.27
N VAL A 14 15.67 -4.36 -7.80
CA VAL A 14 15.27 -5.52 -6.99
C VAL A 14 15.54 -6.83 -7.73
N ARG A 15 15.30 -6.87 -9.04
CA ARG A 15 15.60 -8.02 -9.90
C ARG A 15 17.07 -8.42 -9.87
N ASN A 16 17.98 -7.44 -9.79
CA ASN A 16 19.42 -7.68 -9.85
C ASN A 16 20.05 -7.90 -8.46
N MET A 17 19.38 -7.47 -7.38
CA MET A 17 19.92 -7.52 -6.02
C MET A 17 19.52 -8.78 -5.24
N LEU A 18 18.39 -9.41 -5.57
CA LEU A 18 17.84 -10.50 -4.76
C LEU A 18 17.71 -11.80 -5.59
N PRO A 19 18.32 -12.91 -5.15
CA PRO A 19 18.21 -14.21 -5.82
C PRO A 19 16.85 -14.86 -5.52
N MET A 20 15.78 -14.24 -6.04
CA MET A 20 14.40 -14.72 -5.88
C MET A 20 13.88 -15.36 -7.16
N THR A 21 13.03 -16.38 -7.00
CA THR A 21 12.23 -16.92 -8.10
C THR A 21 11.32 -15.82 -8.68
N LYS A 22 10.92 -15.96 -9.96
CA LYS A 22 10.06 -14.98 -10.64
C LYS A 22 8.78 -14.68 -9.84
N ARG A 23 8.09 -15.72 -9.36
CA ARG A 23 6.84 -15.60 -8.60
C ARG A 23 7.06 -14.88 -7.26
N ARG A 24 8.11 -15.24 -6.53
CA ARG A 24 8.47 -14.60 -5.26
C ARG A 24 8.81 -13.12 -5.44
N ARG A 25 9.52 -12.79 -6.53
CA ARG A 25 9.83 -11.42 -6.91
C ARG A 25 8.58 -10.60 -7.24
N GLU A 26 7.62 -11.18 -7.97
CA GLU A 26 6.35 -10.51 -8.29
C GLU A 26 5.58 -10.16 -7.01
N ARG A 27 5.51 -11.09 -6.05
CA ARG A 27 4.93 -10.83 -4.72
C ARG A 27 5.68 -9.75 -3.96
N PHE A 28 7.00 -9.82 -3.96
CA PHE A 28 7.84 -8.82 -3.30
C PHE A 28 7.57 -7.42 -3.87
N LEU A 29 7.52 -7.29 -5.20
CA LEU A 29 7.21 -6.02 -5.86
C LEU A 29 5.79 -5.56 -5.59
N PHE A 30 4.82 -6.48 -5.51
CA PHE A 30 3.45 -6.17 -5.13
C PHE A 30 3.36 -5.53 -3.74
N TYR A 31 3.96 -6.14 -2.71
CA TYR A 31 3.96 -5.59 -1.35
C TYR A 31 4.79 -4.31 -1.22
N MET A 32 5.89 -4.19 -1.97
CA MET A 32 6.65 -2.94 -2.06
C MET A 32 5.80 -1.79 -2.64
N ARG A 33 4.97 -2.06 -3.65
CA ARG A 33 4.04 -1.07 -4.22
C ARG A 33 3.02 -0.61 -3.21
N ILE A 34 2.36 -1.55 -2.54
CA ILE A 34 1.39 -1.24 -1.49
C ILE A 34 2.06 -0.38 -0.41
N TYR A 35 3.17 -0.84 0.15
CA TYR A 35 3.92 -0.12 1.18
C TYR A 35 4.24 1.32 0.76
N ASN A 36 4.80 1.50 -0.45
CA ASN A 36 5.16 2.83 -0.94
C ASN A 36 3.94 3.76 -1.04
N HIS A 37 2.82 3.26 -1.56
CA HIS A 37 1.59 4.03 -1.66
C HIS A 37 0.97 4.32 -0.30
N THR A 38 1.07 3.40 0.68
CA THR A 38 0.58 3.61 2.04
C THR A 38 1.37 4.71 2.74
N VAL A 39 2.71 4.67 2.67
CA VAL A 39 3.58 5.71 3.25
C VAL A 39 3.28 7.08 2.63
N ARG A 40 3.08 7.12 1.30
CA ARG A 40 2.69 8.36 0.61
C ARG A 40 1.30 8.83 1.05
N ALA A 41 0.35 7.92 1.25
CA ALA A 41 -0.97 8.27 1.76
C ALA A 41 -0.86 8.89 3.16
N SER A 42 -0.14 8.23 4.07
CA SER A 42 0.11 8.68 5.45
C SER A 42 0.72 10.07 5.50
N ALA A 43 1.79 10.31 4.73
CA ALA A 43 2.43 11.63 4.64
C ALA A 43 1.47 12.72 4.11
N ASN A 44 0.58 12.39 3.17
CA ASN A 44 -0.37 13.35 2.65
C ASN A 44 -1.52 13.63 3.64
N PHE A 45 -1.96 12.64 4.41
CA PHE A 45 -2.95 12.87 5.48
C PHE A 45 -2.37 13.69 6.63
N LEU A 46 -1.09 13.47 7.00
CA LEU A 46 -0.40 14.28 8.01
C LEU A 46 -0.26 15.75 7.58
N ASN A 47 0.01 16.00 6.30
CA ASN A 47 0.10 17.34 5.73
C ASN A 47 -1.26 17.91 5.30
N GLU A 48 -2.38 17.36 5.80
CA GLU A 48 -3.76 17.76 5.50
C GLU A 48 -4.15 17.72 4.01
N ASN A 49 -3.29 17.16 3.14
CA ASN A 49 -3.55 16.96 1.73
C ASN A 49 -4.37 15.69 1.48
N THR A 50 -5.60 15.73 1.99
CA THR A 50 -6.57 14.64 1.96
C THR A 50 -6.81 14.09 0.56
N LYS A 51 -6.95 14.98 -0.43
CA LYS A 51 -7.20 14.59 -1.82
C LYS A 51 -6.10 13.68 -2.34
N ARG A 52 -4.85 14.02 -2.04
CA ARG A 52 -3.69 13.24 -2.47
C ARG A 52 -3.51 11.96 -1.65
N GLY A 53 -3.81 11.99 -0.36
CA GLY A 53 -3.84 10.79 0.49
C GLY A 53 -4.83 9.75 -0.04
N VAL A 54 -6.07 10.19 -0.31
CA VAL A 54 -7.13 9.36 -0.90
C VAL A 54 -6.73 8.79 -2.25
N TYR A 55 -6.08 9.58 -3.11
CA TYR A 55 -5.60 9.11 -4.40
C TYR A 55 -4.65 7.90 -4.27
N PHE A 56 -3.71 7.94 -3.31
CA PHE A 56 -2.82 6.81 -3.09
C PHE A 56 -3.55 5.58 -2.55
N LEU A 57 -4.56 5.76 -1.70
CA LEU A 57 -5.41 4.65 -1.24
C LEU A 57 -6.23 4.03 -2.37
N GLN A 58 -6.71 4.83 -3.33
CA GLN A 58 -7.39 4.32 -4.52
C GLN A 58 -6.47 3.41 -5.35
N ILE A 59 -5.20 3.79 -5.52
CA ILE A 59 -4.21 2.93 -6.20
C ILE A 59 -4.05 1.59 -5.45
N ILE A 60 -3.96 1.60 -4.11
CA ILE A 60 -3.83 0.36 -3.34
C ILE A 60 -5.08 -0.51 -3.49
N LYS A 61 -6.27 0.11 -3.50
CA LYS A 61 -7.53 -0.58 -3.75
C LYS A 61 -7.51 -1.31 -5.09
N GLU A 62 -7.14 -0.62 -6.18
CA GLU A 62 -7.03 -1.21 -7.51
C GLU A 62 -6.00 -2.35 -7.55
N LEU A 63 -4.83 -2.16 -6.94
CA LEU A 63 -3.79 -3.19 -6.86
C LEU A 63 -4.31 -4.45 -6.15
N THR A 64 -5.03 -4.28 -5.05
CA THR A 64 -5.58 -5.39 -4.27
C THR A 64 -6.78 -6.06 -4.93
N GLU A 65 -7.60 -5.35 -5.72
CA GLU A 65 -8.72 -5.95 -6.47
C GLU A 65 -8.26 -6.86 -7.60
N HIS A 66 -7.22 -6.47 -8.34
CA HIS A 66 -6.81 -7.16 -9.57
C HIS A 66 -5.79 -8.29 -9.35
N THR A 67 -5.34 -8.53 -8.12
CA THR A 67 -4.32 -9.56 -7.82
C THR A 67 -4.98 -10.90 -7.49
N THR A 68 -4.62 -11.96 -8.24
CA THR A 68 -5.24 -13.29 -8.18
C THR A 68 -4.37 -14.37 -7.49
N ASP A 69 -3.29 -13.99 -6.79
CA ASP A 69 -2.44 -14.99 -6.13
C ASP A 69 -3.11 -15.58 -4.88
N TYR A 70 -3.60 -16.81 -4.99
CA TYR A 70 -4.30 -17.54 -3.92
C TYR A 70 -3.48 -17.66 -2.63
N ILE A 71 -2.16 -17.79 -2.72
CA ILE A 71 -1.28 -17.92 -1.55
C ILE A 71 -1.26 -16.63 -0.71
N GLU A 72 -1.50 -15.49 -1.35
CA GLU A 72 -1.50 -14.18 -0.70
C GLU A 72 -2.92 -13.67 -0.40
N GLU A 73 -3.93 -14.51 -0.61
CA GLU A 73 -5.32 -14.06 -0.66
C GLU A 73 -5.78 -13.41 0.65
N ASP A 74 -5.47 -14.02 1.80
CA ASP A 74 -5.87 -13.50 3.11
C ASP A 74 -5.23 -12.14 3.40
N LEU A 75 -3.92 -12.02 3.19
CA LEU A 75 -3.21 -10.76 3.45
C LEU A 75 -3.68 -9.66 2.49
N ARG A 76 -3.91 -10.00 1.21
CA ARG A 76 -4.46 -9.10 0.21
C ARG A 76 -5.86 -8.62 0.61
N LYS A 77 -6.75 -9.53 1.04
CA LYS A 77 -8.11 -9.19 1.49
C LYS A 77 -8.09 -8.28 2.71
N GLN A 78 -7.24 -8.57 3.70
CA GLN A 78 -7.09 -7.72 4.88
C GLN A 78 -6.69 -6.29 4.50
N ILE A 79 -5.68 -6.13 3.63
CA ILE A 79 -5.27 -4.80 3.14
C ILE A 79 -6.42 -4.13 2.40
N HIS A 80 -7.09 -4.86 1.50
CA HIS A 80 -8.22 -4.34 0.72
C HIS A 80 -9.37 -3.85 1.61
N GLU A 81 -9.71 -4.60 2.65
CA GLU A 81 -10.74 -4.24 3.62
C GLU A 81 -10.39 -3.00 4.42
N ILE A 82 -9.14 -2.89 4.90
CA ILE A 82 -8.68 -1.70 5.62
C ILE A 82 -8.75 -0.47 4.70
N VAL A 83 -8.25 -0.59 3.46
CA VAL A 83 -8.29 0.51 2.49
C VAL A 83 -9.74 0.93 2.18
N ASN A 84 -10.65 -0.03 2.00
CA ASN A 84 -12.06 0.28 1.78
C ASN A 84 -12.71 0.94 3.01
N LYS A 85 -12.33 0.56 4.23
CA LYS A 85 -12.80 1.23 5.45
C LYS A 85 -12.38 2.70 5.44
N VAL A 86 -11.10 3.00 5.22
CA VAL A 86 -10.61 4.38 5.12
C VAL A 86 -11.32 5.15 3.99
N LEU A 87 -11.50 4.52 2.82
CA LEU A 87 -12.10 5.18 1.66
C LEU A 87 -13.62 5.37 1.79
N LYS A 88 -14.35 4.50 2.49
CA LYS A 88 -15.79 4.69 2.75
C LYS A 88 -16.06 5.94 3.57
N ASP A 89 -15.15 6.26 4.49
CA ASP A 89 -15.26 7.44 5.31
C ASP A 89 -14.97 8.75 4.54
N LYS A 90 -14.55 8.68 3.26
CA LYS A 90 -14.12 9.81 2.40
C LYS A 90 -15.07 11.02 2.38
N ASN A 91 -16.37 10.79 2.37
CA ASN A 91 -17.35 11.89 2.39
C ASN A 91 -17.35 12.65 3.73
N ASN A 92 -16.94 11.96 4.81
CA ASN A 92 -16.76 12.54 6.12
C ASN A 92 -15.32 13.01 6.38
N ILE A 93 -14.30 12.51 5.65
CA ILE A 93 -12.88 12.88 5.89
C ILE A 93 -12.68 14.41 5.85
N ASN A 94 -13.25 15.12 4.87
CA ASN A 94 -13.10 16.58 4.78
C ASN A 94 -13.76 17.35 5.95
N GLN A 95 -14.76 16.76 6.60
CA GLN A 95 -15.45 17.35 7.76
C GLN A 95 -14.86 16.86 9.09
N LEU A 96 -14.32 15.63 9.11
CA LEU A 96 -13.85 14.93 10.30
C LEU A 96 -12.36 15.13 10.60
N ILE A 97 -11.52 15.52 9.63
CA ILE A 97 -10.11 15.85 9.92
C ILE A 97 -9.97 17.02 10.89
N LYS A 98 -10.99 17.88 11.02
CA LYS A 98 -11.06 18.89 12.08
C LYS A 98 -11.13 18.31 13.50
N LYS A 99 -11.44 17.01 13.65
CA LYS A 99 -11.40 16.28 14.92
C LYS A 99 -10.13 15.44 14.96
N GLN A 100 -9.20 15.77 15.87
CA GLN A 100 -7.94 15.03 16.09
C GLN A 100 -8.14 13.50 16.17
N ASP A 101 -9.26 13.06 16.73
CA ASP A 101 -9.57 11.64 16.93
C ASP A 101 -9.69 10.84 15.61
N PHE A 102 -10.09 11.50 14.52
CA PHE A 102 -10.27 10.83 13.23
C PHE A 102 -8.95 10.63 12.47
N GLN A 103 -8.04 11.60 12.58
CA GLN A 103 -6.71 11.49 11.99
C GLN A 103 -5.88 10.40 12.67
N GLY A 104 -6.05 10.22 13.99
CA GLY A 104 -5.50 9.08 14.72
C GLY A 104 -5.95 7.74 14.16
N ARG A 105 -7.25 7.57 13.90
CA ARG A 105 -7.80 6.32 13.33
C ARG A 105 -7.26 6.00 11.95
N ILE A 106 -7.19 6.99 11.05
CA ILE A 106 -6.60 6.81 9.72
C ILE A 106 -5.14 6.38 9.86
N ASN A 107 -4.35 7.09 10.66
CA ASN A 107 -2.93 6.77 10.83
C ASN A 107 -2.72 5.36 11.38
N THR A 108 -3.52 4.92 12.37
CA THR A 108 -3.47 3.54 12.87
C THR A 108 -3.77 2.52 11.77
N GLN A 109 -4.79 2.76 10.93
CA GLN A 109 -5.13 1.86 9.83
C GLN A 109 -4.02 1.78 8.77
N LEU A 110 -3.39 2.91 8.44
CA LEU A 110 -2.25 2.94 7.51
C LEU A 110 -1.02 2.24 8.08
N LEU A 111 -0.71 2.45 9.37
CA LEU A 111 0.37 1.76 10.06
C LEU A 111 0.17 0.23 10.09
N ILE A 112 -1.06 -0.24 10.27
CA ILE A 112 -1.35 -1.68 10.17
C ILE A 112 -0.99 -2.21 8.79
N ILE A 113 -1.39 -1.52 7.70
CA ILE A 113 -1.04 -1.93 6.33
C ILE A 113 0.48 -1.92 6.12
N GLU A 114 1.17 -0.88 6.59
CA GLU A 114 2.64 -0.78 6.51
C GLU A 114 3.31 -1.97 7.19
N ASN A 115 2.90 -2.31 8.42
CA ASN A 115 3.43 -3.43 9.17
C ASN A 115 3.15 -4.78 8.49
N LEU A 116 1.94 -5.00 7.97
CA LEU A 116 1.61 -6.21 7.21
C LEU A 116 2.52 -6.36 5.98
N CYS A 117 2.76 -5.26 5.26
CA CYS A 117 3.66 -5.27 4.10
C CYS A 117 5.10 -5.58 4.52
N VAL A 118 5.63 -4.92 5.55
CA VAL A 118 7.00 -5.13 6.04
C VAL A 118 7.21 -6.57 6.50
N LEU A 119 6.29 -7.11 7.31
CA LEU A 119 6.33 -8.50 7.76
C LEU A 119 6.33 -9.47 6.58
N ARG A 120 5.48 -9.25 5.57
CA ARG A 120 5.44 -10.11 4.40
C ARG A 120 6.69 -10.00 3.54
N LEU A 121 7.23 -8.80 3.35
CA LEU A 121 8.49 -8.57 2.64
C LEU A 121 9.66 -9.28 3.33
N MET A 122 9.75 -9.23 4.66
CA MET A 122 10.77 -9.96 5.43
C MET A 122 10.63 -11.47 5.27
N LYS A 123 9.40 -12.00 5.35
CA LYS A 123 9.14 -13.43 5.13
C LYS A 123 9.54 -13.84 3.70
N LEU A 124 9.19 -13.03 2.70
CA LEU A 124 9.61 -13.19 1.32
C LEU A 124 11.10 -12.94 1.09
N LEU A 125 11.92 -12.57 2.07
CA LEU A 125 13.39 -12.56 1.97
C LEU A 125 14.04 -13.81 2.56
N VAL A 126 13.38 -14.46 3.52
CA VAL A 126 13.92 -15.61 4.28
C VAL A 126 13.46 -16.97 3.75
N GLU A 127 12.25 -17.07 3.17
CA GLU A 127 11.75 -18.28 2.44
C GLU A 127 12.70 -18.75 1.31
#